data_AF-I8TAY2-F1
#
_entry.id   AF-I8TAY2-F1
#
_cell.length_a   1.000
_cell.length_b   1.000
_cell.length_c   1.000
_cell.angle_alpha   90.00
_cell.angle_beta   90.00
_cell.angle_gamma   90.00
#
_symmetry.space_group_name_H-M   'P 1'
#
loop_
_entity.id
_entity.type
_entity.pdbx_description
1 polymer ?
#
loop_
_entity_poly.entity_id
_entity_poly.type
_entity_poly.pdbx_seq_one_letter_code
_entity_poly.pdbx_strand_id
1 'polypeptide(L)' 'MTPLVLPGRVAAQWGRIIDIASSAVQAGAKNMAHHAACKGGVIVLTRTLAVGLGPGGITAT' A
#
# COMPACT_ATOMS: atom_id res chain seq x y z
N MET A 1 -2.12 -7.78 6.68
CA MET A 1 -2.91 -8.89 6.08
C MET A 1 -2.43 -9.29 4.67
N THR A 2 -1.48 -8.58 4.06
CA THR A 2 -0.96 -8.81 2.69
C THR A 2 -0.23 -10.14 2.44
N PRO A 3 0.58 -10.72 3.34
CA PRO A 3 1.42 -11.88 2.99
C PRO A 3 0.64 -13.14 2.63
N LEU A 4 -0.56 -13.32 3.20
CA LEU A 4 -1.32 -14.56 3.12
C LEU A 4 -1.96 -14.79 1.74
N VAL A 5 -2.10 -13.74 0.92
CA VAL A 5 -2.83 -13.80 -0.36
C VAL A 5 -1.89 -13.70 -1.56
N LEU A 6 -0.60 -13.43 -1.36
CA LEU A 6 0.37 -13.20 -2.45
C LEU A 6 0.66 -14.44 -3.30
N PRO A 7 0.91 -15.65 -2.74
CA PRO A 7 1.35 -16.78 -3.55
C PRO A 7 0.32 -17.19 -4.61
N GLY A 8 -0.97 -17.25 -4.25
CA GLY A 8 -2.04 -17.59 -5.19
C GLY A 8 -2.30 -16.51 -6.25
N ARG A 9 -2.11 -15.23 -5.90
CA ARG A 9 -2.29 -14.10 -6.82
C ARG A 9 -1.16 -14.00 -7.84
N VAL A 10 0.07 -14.28 -7.42
CA VAL A 10 1.24 -14.35 -8.31
C VAL A 10 1.10 -15.53 -9.27
N ALA A 11 0.68 -16.70 -8.80
CA ALA A 11 0.42 -17.85 -9.69
C ALA A 11 -0.68 -17.55 -10.72
N ALA A 12 -1.72 -16.79 -10.32
CA ALA A 12 -2.80 -16.37 -11.21
C ALA A 12 -2.45 -15.16 -12.11
N GLN A 13 -1.26 -14.55 -11.95
CA GLN A 13 -0.82 -13.33 -12.65
C GLN A 13 -1.84 -12.17 -12.57
N TRP A 14 -2.62 -12.11 -11.49
CA TRP A 14 -3.68 -11.12 -11.33
C TRP A 14 -4.01 -10.84 -9.87
N GLY A 15 -4.04 -9.55 -9.52
CA GLY A 15 -4.48 -9.11 -8.19
C GLY A 15 -4.60 -7.60 -8.03
N ARG A 16 -5.41 -7.21 -7.05
CA ARG A 16 -5.48 -5.82 -6.55
C ARG A 16 -5.31 -5.81 -5.04
N ILE A 17 -4.50 -4.86 -4.58
CA ILE A 17 -4.36 -4.49 -3.17
C ILE A 17 -4.87 -3.05 -3.06
N ILE A 18 -5.80 -2.80 -2.13
CA ILE A 18 -6.37 -1.48 -1.91
C ILE A 18 -6.09 -1.10 -0.47
N ASP A 19 -5.32 -0.03 -0.29
CA ASP A 19 -4.96 0.52 1.00
C ASP A 19 -5.75 1.82 1.25
N ILE A 20 -6.22 2.01 2.48
CA ILE A 20 -6.95 3.23 2.86
C ILE A 20 -5.99 4.17 3.61
N ALA A 21 -5.48 5.16 2.88
CA ALA A 21 -4.68 6.26 3.43
C ALA A 21 -5.51 7.54 3.62
N SER A 22 -4.87 8.61 4.10
CA SER A 22 -5.47 9.94 4.25
C SER A 22 -4.64 10.96 3.46
N SER A 23 -5.28 11.86 2.71
CA SER A 23 -4.57 12.95 2.02
C SER A 23 -3.98 13.99 2.99
N ALA A 24 -4.51 14.07 4.21
CA ALA A 24 -4.04 15.00 5.24
C ALA A 24 -2.58 14.77 5.66
N VAL A 25 -2.04 13.57 5.42
CA VAL A 25 -0.62 13.28 5.72
C VAL A 25 0.35 13.93 4.75
N GLN A 26 -0.10 14.25 3.53
CA GLN A 26 0.71 14.92 2.52
C GLN A 26 0.78 16.43 2.79
N ALA A 27 -0.29 16.99 3.37
CA ALA A 27 -0.38 18.41 3.70
C ALA A 27 0.34 18.79 5.01
N GLY A 28 0.64 17.84 5.89
CA GLY A 28 1.35 18.10 7.15
C GLY A 28 0.50 18.84 8.19
N ALA A 29 -0.55 18.21 8.69
CA ALA A 29 -1.42 18.80 9.72
C ALA A 29 -0.74 18.90 11.10
N LYS A 30 -0.90 20.06 11.77
CA LYS A 30 -0.41 20.30 13.14
C LYS A 30 -1.01 19.27 14.12
N ASN A 31 -0.21 18.83 15.09
CA ASN A 31 -0.59 17.88 16.15
C ASN A 31 -1.00 16.47 15.68
N MET A 32 -0.72 16.11 14.42
CA MET A 32 -1.07 14.81 13.85
C MET A 32 0.14 13.90 13.58
N ALA A 33 1.27 14.08 14.29
CA ALA A 33 2.52 13.38 13.99
C ALA A 33 2.37 11.84 13.95
N HIS A 34 1.67 11.25 14.92
CA HIS A 34 1.42 9.81 14.97
C HIS A 34 0.52 9.34 13.81
N HIS A 35 -0.53 10.10 13.49
CA HIS A 35 -1.42 9.80 12.37
C HIS A 35 -0.68 9.92 11.03
N ALA A 36 0.15 10.96 10.87
CA ALA A 36 0.97 11.19 9.71
C ALA A 36 2.01 10.08 9.51
N ALA A 37 2.67 9.63 10.59
CA ALA A 37 3.59 8.50 10.52
C ALA A 37 2.88 7.20 10.09
N CYS A 38 1.75 6.87 10.73
CA CYS A 38 1.00 5.65 10.41
C CYS A 38 0.45 5.67 8.98
N LYS A 39 -0.28 6.71 8.60
CA LYS A 39 -0.95 6.79 7.28
C LYS A 39 0.01 7.17 6.16
N GLY A 40 1.10 7.88 6.45
CA GLY A 40 2.21 8.07 5.52
C GLY A 40 2.97 6.76 5.27
N GLY A 41 3.15 5.93 6.30
CA GLY A 41 3.73 4.59 6.16
C GLY A 41 2.91 3.68 5.24
N VAL A 42 1.58 3.76 5.29
CA VAL A 42 0.69 3.05 4.36
C VAL A 42 0.96 3.47 2.91
N ILE A 43 1.13 4.76 2.61
CA ILE A 43 1.42 5.23 1.25
C ILE A 43 2.74 4.64 0.72
N VAL A 44 3.78 4.62 1.55
CA VAL A 44 5.08 4.04 1.19
C VAL A 44 4.98 2.53 1.00
N LEU A 45 4.20 1.83 1.84
CA LEU A 45 3.92 0.41 1.69
C LEU A 45 3.25 0.11 0.35
N THR A 46 2.19 0.84 -0.02
CA THR A 46 1.48 0.67 -1.30
C THR A 46 2.44 0.82 -2.48
N ARG A 47 3.30 1.84 -2.45
CA ARG A 47 4.33 2.05 -3.49
C ARG A 47 5.31 0.87 -3.56
N THR A 48 5.75 0.38 -2.41
CA THR A 48 6.69 -0.75 -2.33
C THR A 48 6.08 -2.03 -2.90
N LEU A 49 4.81 -2.29 -2.61
CA LEU A 49 4.05 -3.42 -3.15
C LEU A 49 3.82 -3.30 -4.65
N ALA A 50 3.44 -2.12 -5.15
CA ALA A 50 3.25 -1.89 -6.58
C ALA A 50 4.53 -2.17 -7.38
N VAL A 51 5.70 -1.74 -6.88
CA VAL A 51 6.99 -2.01 -7.51
C VAL A 51 7.34 -3.49 -7.46
N GLY A 52 7.20 -4.14 -6.29
CA GLY A 52 7.60 -5.53 -6.11
C GLY A 52 6.69 -6.54 -6.81
N LEU A 53 5.39 -6.23 -6.94
CA LEU A 53 4.38 -7.17 -7.42
C LEU A 53 3.85 -6.84 -8.82
N GLY A 54 4.15 -5.66 -9.35
CA GLY A 54 3.78 -5.23 -10.71
C GLY A 54 4.16 -6.24 -11.80
N PRO A 55 5.38 -6.82 -11.79
CA PRO A 55 5.76 -7.85 -12.77
C PRO A 55 4.89 -9.12 -12.73
N GLY A 56 4.24 -9.40 -11.59
CA GLY A 56 3.32 -10.53 -11.43
C GLY A 56 1.85 -10.19 -11.73
N GLY A 57 1.58 -9.07 -12.41
CA GLY A 57 0.22 -8.65 -12.76
C GLY A 57 -0.62 -8.17 -11.58
N ILE A 58 0.02 -7.84 -10.45
CA ILE A 58 -0.66 -7.36 -9.24
C ILE A 58 -0.48 -5.84 -9.13
N THR A 59 -1.59 -5.13 -8.91
CA THR A 59 -1.62 -3.68 -8.73
C THR A 59 -1.93 -3.32 -7.28
N ALA A 60 -1.38 -2.20 -6.78
CA ALA A 60 -1.64 -1.68 -5.45
C ALA A 60 -2.00 -0.19 -5.52
N THR A 61 -3.01 0.23 -4.75
CA THR A 61 -3.54 1.62 -4.74
C THR A 61 -3.89 2.08 -3.33
#